data_AF-A0AAD6BHP7-F1
#
_entry.id   AF-A0AAD6BHP7-F1
#
_cell.length_a   1.000
_cell.length_b   1.000
_cell.length_c   1.000
_cell.angle_alpha   90.00
_cell.angle_beta   90.00
_cell.angle_gamma   90.00
#
_symmetry.space_group_name_H-M   'P 1'
#
loop_
_entity.id
_entity.type
_entity.pdbx_description
1 polymer ?
#
loop_
_entity_poly.entity_id
_entity_poly.type
_entity_poly.pdbx_seq_one_letter_code
_entity_poly.pdbx_strand_id
1 'polypeptide(L)'
;MKLLVTRIAHVSMKLSVTRIAHVSMKLSVTRIAHVSMKLSVTRIAHVSMKLSVTRIAHVSMKLSVTRIAHVSMKLSVTRIAHVSMKLSVTRIAHVSMKLSVTRIAHVSMKLSVTRIAHVSMKLLVTRIAH
;
A
#
# COMPACT_ATOMS: atom_id res chain seq x y z
N MET A 1 11.78 -5.66 6.45
CA MET A 1 12.12 -4.54 7.36
C MET A 1 10.94 -4.25 8.28
N LYS A 2 11.15 -4.16 9.59
CA LYS A 2 10.15 -3.71 10.58
C LYS A 2 10.66 -2.41 11.17
N LEU A 3 9.87 -1.34 11.10
CA LEU A 3 10.19 -0.04 11.68
C LEU A 3 9.07 0.35 12.65
N LEU A 4 9.46 0.64 13.89
CA LEU A 4 8.60 1.25 14.90
C LEU A 4 9.19 2.62 15.23
N VAL A 5 8.43 3.67 14.93
CA VAL A 5 8.90 5.05 15.10
C VAL A 5 7.78 5.87 15.74
N THR A 6 8.11 6.66 16.76
CA THR A 6 7.13 7.54 17.39
C THR A 6 6.84 8.75 16.50
N ARG A 7 7.88 9.32 15.89
CA ARG A 7 7.77 10.53 15.09
C ARG A 7 8.87 10.61 14.03
N ILE A 8 8.48 10.85 12.78
CA ILE A 8 9.40 11.09 11.66
C ILE A 8 8.75 12.04 10.65
N ALA A 9 9.54 12.83 9.93
CA ALA A 9 8.99 13.70 8.89
C ALA A 9 8.64 12.91 7.63
N HIS A 10 9.61 12.19 7.07
CA HIS A 10 9.48 11.52 5.77
C HIS A 10 10.00 10.09 5.81
N VAL A 11 9.30 9.21 5.09
CA VAL A 11 9.79 7.87 4.73
C VAL A 11 9.63 7.69 3.23
N SER A 12 10.71 7.30 2.54
CA SER A 12 10.68 6.98 1.13
C SER A 12 11.36 5.63 0.84
N MET A 13 10.77 4.84 -0.05
CA MET A 13 11.40 3.62 -0.55
C MET A 13 11.16 3.46 -2.05
N LYS A 14 12.22 3.12 -2.79
CA LYS A 14 12.19 2.82 -4.23
C LYS A 14 12.93 1.51 -4.49
N LEU A 15 12.30 0.59 -5.20
CA LEU A 15 12.92 -0.68 -5.60
C LEU A 15 12.56 -1.03 -7.05
N SER A 16 13.56 -1.48 -7.81
CA SER A 16 13.43 -1.97 -9.18
C SER A 16 14.21 -3.27 -9.33
N VAL A 17 13.54 -4.37 -9.68
CA VAL A 17 14.18 -5.69 -9.79
C VAL A 17 13.54 -6.53 -10.91
N THR A 18 14.34 -7.36 -11.58
CA THR A 18 13.83 -8.27 -12.63
C THR A 18 13.11 -9.47 -12.02
N ARG A 19 13.72 -10.10 -11.00
CA ARG A 19 13.19 -11.32 -10.39
C ARG A 19 13.49 -11.33 -8.90
N ILE A 20 12.47 -11.57 -8.09
CA ILE A 20 12.59 -11.71 -6.64
C ILE A 20 11.52 -12.68 -6.13
N ALA A 21 11.81 -13.44 -5.08
CA ALA A 21 10.81 -14.35 -4.52
C ALA A 21 9.78 -13.58 -3.69
N HIS A 22 10.24 -12.81 -2.70
CA HIS A 22 9.38 -12.17 -1.71
C HIS A 22 9.76 -10.72 -1.43
N VAL A 23 8.75 -9.87 -1.26
CA VAL A 23 8.90 -8.52 -0.67
C VAL A 23 7.92 -8.39 0.48
N SER A 24 8.43 -8.01 1.67
CA SER A 24 7.63 -7.81 2.87
C SER A 24 7.99 -6.50 3.57
N MET A 25 7.01 -5.61 3.69
CA MET A 25 7.15 -4.33 4.38
C MET A 25 6.12 -4.19 5.49
N LYS A 26 6.62 -3.84 6.69
CA LYS A 26 5.79 -3.54 7.87
C LYS A 26 6.26 -2.23 8.49
N LEU A 27 5.38 -1.23 8.53
CA LEU A 27 5.66 0.08 9.12
C LEU A 27 4.58 0.42 10.15
N SER A 28 5.02 0.78 11.36
CA SER A 28 4.18 1.24 12.46
C SER A 28 4.68 2.59 12.96
N VAL A 29 3.86 3.63 12.86
CA VAL A 29 4.27 4.99 13.22
C VAL A 29 3.16 5.73 13.95
N THR A 30 3.47 6.46 15.02
CA THR A 30 2.46 7.27 15.71
C THR A 30 2.15 8.55 14.94
N ARG A 31 3.18 9.27 14.49
CA ARG A 31 3.02 10.50 13.68
C ARG A 31 4.06 10.61 12.57
N ILE A 32 3.61 10.84 11.35
CA ILE A 32 4.46 11.03 10.17
C ILE A 32 3.86 12.05 9.22
N ALA A 33 4.67 12.87 8.54
CA ALA A 33 4.12 13.79 7.55
C ALA A 33 3.86 13.06 6.23
N HIS A 34 4.88 12.40 5.66
CA HIS A 34 4.77 11.77 4.35
C HIS A 34 5.35 10.35 4.29
N VAL A 35 4.63 9.47 3.60
CA VAL A 35 5.12 8.15 3.17
C VAL A 35 5.01 8.03 1.66
N SER A 36 6.11 7.68 1.00
CA SER A 36 6.15 7.36 -0.42
C SER A 36 6.80 5.99 -0.67
N MET A 37 6.09 5.10 -1.35
CA MET A 37 6.61 3.78 -1.73
C MET A 37 6.40 3.53 -3.22
N LYS A 38 7.50 3.20 -3.92
CA LYS A 38 7.48 2.83 -5.34
C LYS A 38 8.19 1.49 -5.57
N LEU A 39 7.45 0.52 -6.12
CA LEU A 39 7.98 -0.80 -6.45
C LEU A 39 7.69 -1.14 -7.92
N SER A 40 8.74 -1.50 -8.65
CA SER A 40 8.67 -1.95 -10.05
C SER A 40 9.33 -3.31 -10.19
N VAL A 41 8.59 -4.32 -10.65
CA VAL A 41 9.10 -5.70 -10.74
C VAL A 41 8.61 -6.44 -11.97
N THR A 42 9.48 -7.13 -12.69
CA THR A 42 9.05 -7.98 -13.82
C THR A 42 8.41 -9.27 -13.32
N ARG A 43 9.07 -9.98 -12.40
CA ARG A 43 8.58 -11.23 -11.79
C ARG A 43 8.76 -11.26 -10.29
N ILE A 44 7.68 -11.53 -9.57
CA ILE A 44 7.69 -11.71 -8.12
C ILE A 44 6.72 -12.80 -7.70
N ALA A 45 7.03 -13.61 -6.68
CA ALA A 45 6.05 -14.58 -6.18
C ALA A 45 5.07 -13.89 -5.23
N HIS A 46 5.57 -13.22 -4.19
CA HIS A 46 4.71 -12.61 -3.17
C HIS A 46 5.11 -11.17 -2.81
N VAL A 47 4.11 -10.30 -2.71
CA VAL A 47 4.22 -8.97 -2.08
C VAL A 47 3.27 -8.87 -0.91
N SER A 48 3.79 -8.47 0.25
CA SER A 48 3.00 -8.12 1.42
C SER A 48 3.38 -6.73 1.95
N MET A 49 2.41 -5.83 2.02
CA MET A 49 2.59 -4.49 2.59
C MET A 49 1.59 -4.27 3.72
N LYS A 50 2.08 -3.94 4.91
CA LYS A 50 1.28 -3.55 6.07
C LYS A 50 1.73 -2.19 6.59
N LEU A 51 0.82 -1.23 6.64
CA LEU A 51 1.03 0.10 7.21
C LEU A 51 -0.01 0.37 8.30
N SER A 52 0.46 0.73 9.50
CA SER A 52 -0.36 1.10 10.65
C SER A 52 0.08 2.46 11.17
N VAL A 53 -0.82 3.45 11.16
CA VAL A 53 -0.46 4.83 11.53
C VAL A 53 -1.56 5.52 12.33
N THR A 54 -1.22 6.21 13.42
CA THR A 54 -2.21 6.99 14.17
C THR A 54 -2.52 8.33 13.48
N ARG A 55 -1.50 9.06 13.03
CA ARG A 55 -1.63 10.31 12.27
C ARG A 55 -0.65 10.39 11.10
N ILE A 56 -1.17 10.71 9.92
CA ILE A 56 -0.36 10.97 8.74
C ILE A 56 -0.97 12.05 7.84
N ALA A 57 -0.16 12.90 7.22
CA ALA A 57 -0.70 13.85 6.25
C ALA A 57 -0.92 13.16 4.90
N HIS A 58 0.12 12.55 4.32
CA HIS A 58 0.04 11.94 2.99
C HIS A 58 0.65 10.54 2.91
N VAL A 59 -0.09 9.62 2.28
CA VAL A 59 0.42 8.31 1.84
C VAL A 59 0.30 8.21 0.33
N SER A 60 1.41 7.85 -0.32
CA SER A 60 1.43 7.48 -1.73
C SER A 60 2.10 6.12 -1.92
N MET A 61 1.38 5.18 -2.54
CA MET A 61 1.90 3.85 -2.87
C MET A 61 1.68 3.56 -4.35
N LYS A 62 2.76 3.19 -5.05
CA LYS A 62 2.73 2.78 -6.46
C LYS A 62 3.42 1.44 -6.65
N LEU A 63 2.67 0.46 -7.16
CA LEU A 63 3.16 -0.86 -7.52
C LEU A 63 2.91 -1.13 -9.01
N SER A 64 3.97 -1.47 -9.74
CA SER A 64 3.93 -1.86 -11.15
C SER A 64 4.58 -3.22 -11.33
N VAL A 65 3.81 -4.21 -11.80
CA VAL A 65 4.31 -5.60 -11.91
C VAL A 65 3.86 -6.28 -13.19
N THR A 66 4.77 -6.94 -13.91
CA THR A 66 4.37 -7.74 -15.08
C THR A 66 3.72 -9.05 -14.66
N ARG A 67 4.35 -9.79 -13.72
CA ARG A 67 3.86 -11.08 -13.23
C ARG A 67 4.01 -11.22 -11.71
N ILE A 68 2.92 -11.56 -11.04
CA ILE A 68 2.91 -11.87 -9.61
C ILE A 68 1.97 -13.03 -9.28
N ALA A 69 2.31 -13.85 -8.28
CA ALA A 69 1.36 -14.85 -7.77
C ALA A 69 0.40 -14.18 -6.76
N HIS A 70 0.92 -13.56 -5.70
CA HIS A 70 0.07 -12.97 -4.65
C HIS A 70 0.49 -11.55 -4.26
N VAL A 71 -0.50 -10.64 -4.18
CA VAL A 71 -0.36 -9.32 -3.57
C VAL A 71 -1.31 -9.21 -2.38
N SER A 72 -0.78 -8.77 -1.23
CA SER A 72 -1.58 -8.34 -0.08
C SER A 72 -1.18 -6.95 0.39
N MET A 73 -2.15 -6.05 0.47
CA MET A 73 -1.98 -4.69 0.99
C MET A 73 -2.96 -4.46 2.14
N LYS A 74 -2.45 -4.05 3.30
CA LYS A 74 -3.23 -3.69 4.48
C LYS A 74 -2.83 -2.30 4.99
N LEU A 75 -3.79 -1.39 5.03
CA LEU A 75 -3.61 -0.06 5.59
C LEU A 75 -4.64 0.16 6.71
N SER A 76 -4.14 0.55 7.89
CA SER A 76 -4.96 0.91 9.06
C SER A 76 -4.54 2.28 9.56
N VAL A 77 -5.45 3.26 9.53
CA VAL A 77 -5.13 4.65 9.90
C VAL A 77 -6.24 5.31 10.71
N THR A 78 -5.90 5.97 11.80
CA THR A 78 -6.89 6.72 12.59
C THR A 78 -7.21 8.07 11.94
N ARG A 79 -6.18 8.84 11.54
CA ARG A 79 -6.37 10.12 10.84
C ARG A 79 -5.40 10.27 9.68
N ILE A 80 -5.94 10.59 8.51
CA ILE A 80 -5.16 10.92 7.31
C ILE A 80 -5.78 12.07 6.52
N ALA A 81 -4.96 12.94 5.94
CA ALA A 81 -5.47 13.92 4.98
C ALA A 81 -5.66 13.27 3.61
N HIS A 82 -4.59 12.70 3.02
CA HIS A 82 -4.65 12.11 1.68
C HIS A 82 -4.06 10.71 1.60
N VAL A 83 -4.80 9.77 1.02
CA VAL A 83 -4.31 8.46 0.56
C VAL A 83 -4.38 8.38 -0.95
N SER A 84 -3.28 7.98 -1.58
CA SER A 84 -3.25 7.55 -2.97
C SER A 84 -2.59 6.18 -3.11
N MET A 85 -3.31 5.23 -3.71
CA MET A 85 -2.80 3.90 -4.03
C MET A 85 -3.00 3.61 -5.50
N LYS A 86 -1.92 3.20 -6.20
CA LYS A 86 -1.98 2.76 -7.59
C LYS A 86 -1.32 1.40 -7.74
N LEU A 87 -2.09 0.43 -8.22
CA LEU A 87 -1.61 -0.90 -8.60
C LEU A 87 -1.83 -1.11 -10.09
N SER A 88 -0.76 -1.45 -10.82
CA SER A 88 -0.80 -1.82 -12.23
C SER A 88 -0.15 -3.19 -12.40
N VAL A 89 -0.91 -4.17 -12.88
CA VAL A 89 -0.43 -5.55 -13.02
C VAL A 89 -0.88 -6.19 -14.34
N THR A 90 0.05 -6.78 -15.09
CA THR A 90 -0.35 -7.53 -16.30
C THR A 90 -0.98 -8.88 -15.92
N ARG A 91 -0.36 -9.63 -15.00
CA ARG A 91 -0.84 -10.96 -14.58
C ARG A 91 -0.70 -11.17 -13.08
N ILE A 92 -1.81 -11.55 -12.43
CA ILE A 92 -1.85 -11.91 -11.01
C ILE A 92 -2.74 -13.14 -10.76
N ALA A 93 -2.35 -14.02 -9.82
CA ALA A 93 -3.26 -15.06 -9.36
C ALA A 93 -4.21 -14.49 -8.30
N HIS A 94 -3.69 -13.90 -7.22
CA HIS A 94 -4.51 -13.36 -6.14
C HIS A 94 -4.13 -11.93 -5.75
N VAL A 95 -5.13 -11.06 -5.61
CA VAL A 95 -4.98 -9.74 -4.97
C VAL A 95 -5.90 -9.62 -3.76
N SER A 96 -5.36 -9.09 -2.65
CA SER A 96 -6.14 -8.72 -1.47
C SER A 96 -5.77 -7.31 -1.01
N MET A 97 -6.77 -6.43 -0.94
CA MET A 97 -6.61 -5.07 -0.42
C MET A 97 -7.57 -4.83 0.75
N LYS A 98 -7.04 -4.37 1.88
CA LYS A 98 -7.84 -3.95 3.04
C LYS A 98 -7.45 -2.55 3.49
N LEU A 99 -8.41 -1.64 3.49
CA LEU A 99 -8.28 -0.30 4.06
C LEU A 99 -9.27 -0.13 5.22
N SER A 100 -8.76 0.31 6.37
CA SER A 100 -9.55 0.67 7.55
C SER A 100 -9.14 2.07 7.99
N VAL A 101 -10.05 3.04 7.90
CA VAL A 101 -9.76 4.44 8.21
C VAL A 101 -10.85 5.06 9.07
N THR A 102 -10.45 5.75 10.14
CA THR A 102 -11.42 6.46 10.99
C THR A 102 -11.77 7.84 10.43
N ARG A 103 -10.78 8.58 9.92
CA ARG A 103 -10.98 9.93 9.37
C ARG A 103 -10.06 10.17 8.18
N ILE A 104 -10.65 10.55 7.04
CA ILE A 104 -9.94 10.88 5.81
C ILE A 104 -10.52 12.13 5.16
N ALA A 105 -9.68 12.99 4.56
CA ALA A 105 -10.17 14.06 3.70
C ALA A 105 -10.33 13.55 2.25
N HIS A 106 -9.26 12.98 1.69
CA HIS A 106 -9.28 12.44 0.34
C HIS A 106 -8.69 11.03 0.24
N VAL A 107 -9.37 10.17 -0.50
CA VAL A 107 -8.91 8.83 -0.85
C VAL A 107 -8.97 8.63 -2.35
N SER A 108 -7.90 8.10 -2.92
CA SER A 108 -7.87 7.65 -4.30
C SER A 108 -7.23 6.26 -4.39
N MET A 109 -7.94 5.33 -5.01
CA MET A 109 -7.44 4.00 -5.30
C MET A 109 -7.63 3.71 -6.78
N LYS A 110 -6.56 3.28 -7.43
CA LYS A 110 -6.60 2.83 -8.82
C LYS A 110 -5.98 1.44 -8.93
N LEU A 111 -6.77 0.50 -9.41
CA LEU A 111 -6.33 -0.83 -9.78
C LEU A 111 -6.49 -1.01 -11.28
N SER A 112 -5.41 -1.39 -11.97
CA SER A 112 -5.43 -1.78 -13.38
C SER A 112 -4.82 -3.17 -13.49
N VAL A 113 -5.61 -4.16 -13.89
CA VAL A 113 -5.17 -5.55 -14.02
C VAL A 113 -5.61 -6.13 -15.35
N THR A 114 -4.68 -6.69 -16.12
CA THR A 114 -5.02 -7.32 -17.40
C THR A 114 -5.57 -8.73 -17.21
N ARG A 115 -4.99 -9.54 -16.30
CA ARG A 115 -5.48 -10.89 -15.99
C ARG A 115 -5.40 -11.21 -14.50
N ILE A 116 -6.49 -11.71 -13.93
CA ILE A 116 -6.64 -12.03 -12.51
C ILE A 116 -7.45 -13.31 -12.31
N ALA A 117 -7.03 -14.18 -11.38
CA ALA A 117 -7.84 -15.33 -10.97
C ALA A 117 -8.78 -14.99 -9.81
N HIS A 118 -8.26 -14.34 -8.75
CA HIS A 118 -9.05 -13.98 -7.57
C HIS A 118 -8.75 -12.58 -7.03
N VAL A 119 -9.80 -11.90 -6.59
CA VAL A 119 -9.76 -10.57 -5.97
C VAL A 119 -10.58 -10.51 -4.69
N SER A 120 -10.01 -9.84 -3.69
CA SER A 120 -10.72 -9.43 -2.47
C SER A 120 -10.39 -7.99 -2.13
N MET A 121 -11.42 -7.16 -1.96
CA MET A 121 -11.27 -5.78 -1.52
C MET A 121 -12.20 -5.47 -0.35
N LYS A 122 -11.67 -4.82 0.68
CA LYS A 122 -12.46 -4.31 1.80
C LYS A 122 -12.04 -2.90 2.13
N LEU A 123 -13.01 -1.98 2.11
CA LEU A 123 -12.87 -0.60 2.51
C LEU A 123 -13.82 -0.33 3.68
N LEU A 124 -13.29 0.16 4.79
CA LEU A 124 -14.06 0.66 5.92
C LEU A 124 -13.61 2.08 6.23
N VAL A 125 -14.53 3.03 6.11
CA VAL A 125 -14.31 4.45 6.40
C VAL A 125 -15.41 4.90 7.36
N THR A 126 -15.02 5.35 8.56
CA THR A 126 -16.03 5.82 9.53
C THR A 126 -16.35 7.31 9.38
N ARG A 127 -15.45 8.10 8.79
CA ARG A 127 -15.67 9.54 8.59
C ARG A 127 -14.86 10.11 7.42
N ILE A 128 -15.54 10.88 6.58
CA ILE A 128 -14.95 11.68 5.52
C ILE A 128 -15.10 13.15 5.91
N ALA A 129 -14.02 13.92 5.87
CA ALA A 129 -14.07 15.38 6.00
C ALA A 129 -14.16 15.96 4.58
N HIS A 130 -15.16 16.80 4.35
CA HIS A 130 -15.32 17.58 3.12
C HIS A 130 -14.51 18.87 3.22
#